data_AF-A0A2E8DZ73-F1
#
_entry.id   AF-A0A2E8DZ73-F1
#
_cell.length_a   1.000
_cell.length_b   1.000
_cell.length_c   1.000
_cell.angle_alpha   90.00
_cell.angle_beta   90.00
_cell.angle_gamma   90.00
#
_symmetry.space_group_name_H-M   'P 1'
#
loop_
_entity.id
_entity.type
_entity.pdbx_description
1 polymer ?
#
loop_
_entity_poly.entity_id
_entity_poly.type
_entity_poly.pdbx_seq_one_letter_code
_entity_poly.pdbx_strand_id
1 'polypeptide(L)'
;MAIHLKTLDRAVKLITKFEGVETEAYQDPQGVATICTGLVKYPGGDIVRMGDVCKASICYQYTKDLIKEESSQYIANLPGWERLGHRRQAALLSFGWSKGFDIYKTEEFRPIKEILEASIDYPERYEEMSEIFSLYATYQGHESAALLDRRSIEGNEWDRESVKSIYLKAKRDTYLKKATLDYIWLADPAKKRIEEDEIIQISQSREIPRDLHNWLWIYGIPGRWAAYMPDFELLTSHIPTNSDIDWTDLNYPLGKHLTVGEVVQYDPRNTPEKDSIEAKRLIRLVEEFHAVREAWNGPLWVVGGFRSEPFNREIGGQPDSAHSKGEGLDICPGQEDIHHLFNWLKSRWRGKIDYQPDQGYLTLDISNNGGFVGIR
;
A
#
# COMPACT_ATOMS: atom_id res chain seq x y z
N MET A 1 -17.45 8.30 0.52
CA MET A 1 -16.50 7.16 0.54
C MET A 1 -16.03 6.94 1.97
N ALA A 2 -15.79 5.71 2.41
CA ALA A 2 -15.29 5.45 3.77
C ALA A 2 -13.76 5.65 3.81
N ILE A 3 -13.27 6.44 4.78
CA ILE A 3 -11.84 6.59 5.03
C ILE A 3 -11.40 5.51 6.02
N HIS A 4 -10.32 4.79 5.71
CA HIS A 4 -9.82 3.75 6.59
C HIS A 4 -9.26 4.31 7.91
N LEU A 5 -9.37 3.55 9.00
CA LEU A 5 -8.89 3.99 10.32
C LEU A 5 -7.39 4.30 10.33
N LYS A 6 -6.56 3.48 9.68
CA LYS A 6 -5.11 3.73 9.56
C LYS A 6 -4.81 5.06 8.85
N THR A 7 -5.57 5.40 7.81
CA THR A 7 -5.46 6.69 7.10
C THR A 7 -5.77 7.86 8.03
N LEU A 8 -6.87 7.77 8.79
CA LEU A 8 -7.26 8.83 9.74
C LEU A 8 -6.24 8.99 10.86
N ASP A 9 -5.78 7.88 11.45
CA ASP A 9 -4.77 7.91 12.52
C ASP A 9 -3.50 8.64 12.08
N ARG A 10 -3.09 8.39 10.83
CA ARG A 10 -1.91 8.97 10.20
C ARG A 10 -2.13 10.45 9.85
N ALA A 11 -3.28 10.80 9.28
CA ALA A 11 -3.63 12.19 8.99
C ALA A 11 -3.65 13.05 10.26
N VAL A 12 -4.24 12.56 11.36
CA VAL A 12 -4.25 13.30 12.64
C VAL A 12 -2.84 13.48 13.19
N LYS A 13 -1.95 12.47 13.06
CA LYS A 13 -0.55 12.61 13.49
C LYS A 13 0.19 13.69 12.69
N LEU A 14 -0.02 13.75 11.36
CA LEU A 14 0.55 14.80 10.53
C LEU A 14 0.01 16.18 10.95
N ILE A 15 -1.31 16.33 11.04
CA ILE A 15 -1.96 17.59 11.41
C ILE A 15 -1.49 18.05 12.80
N THR A 16 -1.49 17.16 13.78
CA THR A 16 -1.02 17.46 15.15
C THR A 16 0.45 17.93 15.17
N LYS A 17 1.30 17.37 14.30
CA LYS A 17 2.70 17.81 14.19
C LYS A 17 2.81 19.29 13.77
N PHE A 18 1.86 19.79 12.98
CA PHE A 18 1.87 21.16 12.47
C PHE A 18 1.07 22.13 13.34
N GLU A 19 -0.14 21.74 13.75
CA GLU A 19 -1.08 22.60 14.48
C GLU A 19 -0.83 22.59 15.99
N GLY A 20 -0.12 21.59 16.51
CA GLY A 20 -0.05 21.33 17.95
C GLY A 20 -1.36 20.76 18.52
N VAL A 21 -1.38 20.55 19.84
CA VAL A 21 -2.60 20.16 20.58
C VAL A 21 -2.67 20.98 21.86
N GLU A 22 -3.59 21.93 21.90
CA GLU A 22 -3.88 22.74 23.08
C GLU A 22 -5.06 22.16 23.86
N THR A 23 -4.84 21.68 25.08
CA THR A 23 -5.90 21.06 25.89
C THR A 23 -6.79 22.06 26.61
N GLU A 24 -6.45 23.34 26.56
CA GLU A 24 -7.22 24.44 27.15
C GLU A 24 -7.55 25.44 26.05
N ALA A 25 -8.78 25.97 26.06
CA ALA A 25 -9.19 26.93 25.05
C ALA A 25 -8.38 28.24 25.15
N TYR A 26 -7.87 28.68 24.01
CA TYR A 26 -7.09 29.91 23.85
C TYR A 26 -7.74 30.83 22.80
N GLN A 27 -7.33 32.11 22.75
CA GLN A 27 -7.72 32.99 21.65
C GLN A 27 -6.67 32.93 20.53
N ASP A 28 -7.12 32.64 19.31
CA ASP A 28 -6.27 32.69 18.14
C ASP A 28 -5.89 34.15 17.76
N PRO A 29 -5.01 34.38 16.77
CA PRO A 29 -4.64 35.73 16.34
C PRO A 29 -5.81 36.60 15.82
N GLN A 30 -6.95 35.98 15.49
CA GLN A 30 -8.18 36.65 15.05
C GLN A 30 -9.16 36.88 16.21
N GLY A 31 -8.81 36.47 17.44
CA GLY A 31 -9.63 36.61 18.64
C GLY A 31 -10.70 35.54 18.79
N VAL A 32 -10.68 34.48 17.98
CA VAL A 32 -11.63 33.37 18.03
C VAL A 32 -11.16 32.36 19.07
N ALA A 33 -12.10 31.86 19.89
CA ALA A 33 -11.80 30.81 20.87
C ALA A 33 -11.51 29.49 20.15
N THR A 34 -10.37 28.90 20.46
CA THR A 34 -9.80 27.75 19.75
C THR A 34 -9.24 26.74 20.76
N ILE A 35 -9.34 25.44 20.47
CA ILE A 35 -8.83 24.35 21.33
C ILE A 35 -8.33 23.19 20.48
N CYS A 36 -7.65 22.23 21.09
CA CYS A 36 -7.15 21.01 20.46
C CYS A 36 -6.21 21.32 19.28
N THR A 37 -6.44 20.74 18.10
CA THR A 37 -5.64 20.97 16.89
C THR A 37 -6.18 22.15 16.08
N GLY A 38 -6.48 23.28 16.73
CA GLY A 38 -7.02 24.47 16.04
C GLY A 38 -8.54 24.45 15.82
N LEU A 39 -9.31 23.76 16.66
CA LEU A 39 -10.77 23.66 16.55
C LEU A 39 -11.44 24.93 17.07
N VAL A 40 -12.31 25.53 16.25
CA VAL A 40 -13.23 26.61 16.66
C VAL A 40 -14.66 26.11 16.92
N LYS A 41 -14.94 24.88 16.47
CA LYS A 41 -16.18 24.14 16.71
C LYS A 41 -15.85 22.68 17.03
N TYR A 42 -16.61 22.09 17.92
CA TYR A 42 -16.56 20.65 18.19
C TYR A 42 -17.29 19.86 17.11
N PRO A 43 -17.00 18.55 16.96
CA PRO A 43 -17.86 17.65 16.19
C PRO A 43 -19.32 17.77 16.66
N GLY A 44 -20.25 17.97 15.72
CA GLY A 44 -21.65 18.26 16.02
C GLY A 44 -22.02 19.75 16.06
N GLY A 45 -21.04 20.65 15.94
CA GLY A 45 -21.24 22.07 15.61
C GLY A 45 -21.25 23.05 16.78
N ASP A 46 -21.11 22.57 18.03
CA ASP A 46 -20.98 23.44 19.20
C ASP A 46 -19.72 24.31 19.11
N ILE A 47 -19.84 25.60 19.39
CA ILE A 47 -18.74 26.56 19.32
C ILE A 47 -17.87 26.45 20.57
N VAL A 48 -16.56 26.50 20.38
CA VAL A 48 -15.57 26.52 21.47
C VAL A 48 -15.69 27.80 22.29
N ARG A 49 -15.56 27.69 23.61
CA ARG A 49 -15.67 28.82 24.53
C ARG A 49 -14.42 28.94 25.39
N MET A 50 -14.08 30.17 25.76
CA MET A 50 -13.00 30.41 26.71
C MET A 50 -13.31 29.71 28.05
N GLY A 51 -12.34 28.94 28.54
CA GLY A 51 -12.49 28.10 29.74
C GLY A 51 -12.82 26.64 29.46
N ASP A 52 -13.09 26.25 28.20
CA ASP A 52 -13.19 24.84 27.84
C ASP A 52 -11.85 24.12 28.07
N VAL A 53 -11.91 22.89 28.59
CA VAL A 53 -10.74 22.04 28.84
C VAL A 53 -11.01 20.64 28.29
N CYS A 54 -10.02 20.06 27.61
CA CYS A 54 -10.12 18.79 26.92
C CYS A 54 -8.94 17.87 27.28
N LYS A 55 -9.12 16.55 27.16
CA LYS A 55 -8.00 15.60 27.23
C LYS A 55 -7.39 15.45 25.85
N ALA A 56 -6.06 15.29 25.78
CA ALA A 56 -5.35 15.08 24.51
C ALA A 56 -5.94 13.90 23.68
N SER A 57 -6.36 12.81 24.34
CA SER A 57 -7.01 11.67 23.67
C SER A 57 -8.36 12.02 23.05
N ILE A 58 -9.09 12.96 23.65
CA ILE A 58 -10.38 13.45 23.14
C ILE A 58 -10.13 14.46 22.01
N CYS A 59 -9.15 15.35 22.14
CA CYS A 59 -8.72 16.21 21.04
C CYS A 59 -8.37 15.39 19.79
N TYR A 60 -7.58 14.32 19.97
CA TYR A 60 -7.23 13.39 18.90
C TYR A 60 -8.48 12.79 18.21
N GLN A 61 -9.49 12.42 19.00
CA GLN A 61 -10.75 11.89 18.48
C GLN A 61 -11.58 12.97 17.76
N TYR A 62 -11.64 14.19 18.29
CA TYR A 62 -12.32 15.31 17.63
C TYR A 62 -11.69 15.64 16.29
N THR A 63 -10.36 15.70 16.19
CA THR A 63 -9.66 15.93 14.91
C THR A 63 -10.02 14.84 13.90
N LYS A 64 -10.07 13.57 14.31
CA LYS A 64 -10.50 12.47 13.42
C LYS A 64 -11.91 12.66 12.89
N ASP A 65 -12.84 13.02 13.76
CA ASP A 65 -14.25 13.09 13.39
C ASP A 65 -14.51 14.30 12.50
N LEU A 66 -13.84 15.43 12.73
CA LEU A 66 -13.87 16.58 11.81
C LEU A 66 -13.28 16.26 10.44
N ILE A 67 -12.15 15.55 10.36
CA ILE A 67 -11.60 15.13 9.06
C ILE A 67 -12.65 14.30 8.30
N LYS A 68 -13.30 13.32 8.95
CA LYS A 68 -14.33 12.51 8.29
C LYS A 68 -15.51 13.33 7.80
N GLU A 69 -15.94 14.30 8.60
CA GLU A 69 -17.11 15.15 8.31
C GLU A 69 -16.79 16.12 7.17
N GLU A 70 -15.71 16.87 7.29
CA GLU A 70 -15.40 17.98 6.39
C GLU A 70 -14.75 17.53 5.08
N SER A 71 -13.98 16.43 5.08
CA SER A 71 -13.28 15.97 3.89
C SER A 71 -14.17 15.18 2.92
N SER A 72 -15.45 14.96 3.22
CA SER A 72 -16.29 14.01 2.47
C SER A 72 -16.46 14.39 1.00
N GLN A 73 -16.66 15.67 0.71
CA GLN A 73 -16.76 16.21 -0.65
C GLN A 73 -15.38 16.26 -1.31
N TYR A 74 -14.35 16.62 -0.56
CA TYR A 74 -12.98 16.64 -1.05
C TYR A 74 -12.58 15.27 -1.60
N ILE A 75 -12.68 14.21 -0.79
CA ILE A 75 -12.29 12.86 -1.21
C ILE A 75 -13.14 12.32 -2.36
N ALA A 76 -14.42 12.68 -2.43
CA ALA A 76 -15.32 12.23 -3.50
C ALA A 76 -14.94 12.83 -4.87
N ASN A 77 -14.21 13.94 -4.88
CA ASN A 77 -13.76 14.63 -6.07
C ASN A 77 -12.28 14.41 -6.38
N LEU A 78 -11.56 13.63 -5.56
CA LEU A 78 -10.16 13.27 -5.81
C LEU A 78 -10.10 12.05 -6.74
N PRO A 79 -9.53 12.20 -7.96
CA PRO A 79 -9.39 11.09 -8.90
C PRO A 79 -8.56 9.96 -8.31
N GLY A 80 -9.06 8.72 -8.43
CA GLY A 80 -8.35 7.53 -7.97
C GLY A 80 -8.13 7.41 -6.46
N TRP A 81 -8.86 8.17 -5.62
CA TRP A 81 -8.74 8.15 -4.16
C TRP A 81 -8.71 6.73 -3.56
N GLU A 82 -9.57 5.85 -4.07
CA GLU A 82 -9.69 4.46 -3.63
C GLU A 82 -8.45 3.61 -3.91
N ARG A 83 -7.60 4.04 -4.87
CA ARG A 83 -6.36 3.35 -5.24
C ARG A 83 -5.16 3.83 -4.43
N LEU A 84 -5.26 4.97 -3.76
CA LEU A 84 -4.18 5.49 -2.94
C LEU A 84 -4.06 4.66 -1.66
N GLY A 85 -2.83 4.39 -1.22
CA GLY A 85 -2.61 3.78 0.07
C GLY A 85 -2.83 4.78 1.20
N HIS A 86 -2.78 4.27 2.43
CA HIS A 86 -3.12 5.03 3.62
C HIS A 86 -2.17 6.21 3.89
N ARG A 87 -0.94 6.19 3.36
CA ARG A 87 0.01 7.30 3.50
C ARG A 87 -0.28 8.42 2.52
N ARG A 88 -0.47 8.11 1.24
CA ARG A 88 -0.84 9.10 0.21
C ARG A 88 -2.19 9.75 0.52
N GLN A 89 -3.17 8.95 0.97
CA GLN A 89 -4.45 9.47 1.46
C GLN A 89 -4.26 10.41 2.66
N ALA A 90 -3.42 10.05 3.64
CA ALA A 90 -3.17 10.88 4.81
C ALA A 90 -2.46 12.20 4.46
N ALA A 91 -1.51 12.17 3.51
CA ALA A 91 -0.85 13.38 3.00
C ALA A 91 -1.87 14.35 2.36
N LEU A 92 -2.77 13.85 1.51
CA LEU A 92 -3.84 14.66 0.91
C LEU A 92 -4.83 15.22 1.95
N LEU A 93 -5.17 14.45 3.00
CA LEU A 93 -6.01 14.96 4.07
C LEU A 93 -5.31 16.05 4.89
N SER A 94 -4.02 15.89 5.19
CA SER A 94 -3.21 16.93 5.85
C SER A 94 -3.11 18.20 4.99
N PHE A 95 -2.91 18.03 3.68
CA PHE A 95 -2.89 19.12 2.71
C PHE A 95 -4.25 19.85 2.66
N GLY A 96 -5.34 19.09 2.55
CA GLY A 96 -6.70 19.61 2.56
C GLY A 96 -7.05 20.35 3.86
N TRP A 97 -6.61 19.84 5.01
CA TRP A 97 -6.73 20.55 6.29
C TRP A 97 -6.01 21.90 6.27
N SER A 98 -4.78 21.93 5.73
CA SER A 98 -3.96 23.15 5.65
C SER A 98 -4.55 24.24 4.78
N LYS A 99 -5.15 23.87 3.65
CA LYS A 99 -5.60 24.79 2.60
C LYS A 99 -7.11 25.02 2.61
N GLY A 100 -7.85 24.20 3.37
CA GLY A 100 -9.29 24.07 3.28
C GLY A 100 -9.68 22.97 2.29
N PHE A 101 -10.61 22.11 2.71
CA PHE A 101 -11.09 20.98 1.91
C PHE A 101 -11.85 21.40 0.65
N ASP A 102 -12.22 22.67 0.48
CA ASP A 102 -12.83 23.20 -0.73
C ASP A 102 -11.82 23.55 -1.85
N ILE A 103 -10.51 23.42 -1.60
CA ILE A 103 -9.48 23.77 -2.58
C ILE A 103 -9.65 23.01 -3.92
N TYR A 104 -10.21 21.81 -3.92
CA TYR A 104 -10.46 21.04 -5.15
C TYR A 104 -11.36 21.74 -6.18
N LYS A 105 -12.12 22.75 -5.75
CA LYS A 105 -12.98 23.56 -6.62
C LYS A 105 -12.22 24.69 -7.34
N THR A 106 -10.98 24.96 -6.95
CA THR A 106 -10.21 26.09 -7.46
C THR A 106 -9.25 25.64 -8.56
N GLU A 107 -8.90 26.57 -9.46
CA GLU A 107 -7.89 26.33 -10.49
C GLU A 107 -6.50 26.12 -9.91
N GLU A 108 -6.25 26.59 -8.68
CA GLU A 108 -4.99 26.34 -7.97
C GLU A 108 -4.77 24.86 -7.70
N PHE A 109 -5.82 24.05 -7.57
CA PHE A 109 -5.71 22.60 -7.33
C PHE A 109 -5.43 21.78 -8.60
N ARG A 110 -5.49 22.42 -9.78
CA ARG A 110 -5.36 21.73 -11.08
C ARG A 110 -4.12 20.83 -11.18
N PRO A 111 -2.90 21.25 -10.77
CA PRO A 111 -1.71 20.39 -10.87
C PRO A 111 -1.84 19.07 -10.10
N ILE A 112 -2.37 19.10 -8.87
CA ILE A 112 -2.60 17.87 -8.07
C ILE A 112 -3.63 16.99 -8.78
N LYS A 113 -4.72 17.58 -9.28
CA LYS A 113 -5.76 16.83 -10.00
C LYS A 113 -5.22 16.15 -11.25
N GLU A 114 -4.41 16.84 -12.06
CA GLU A 114 -3.80 16.30 -13.27
C GLU A 114 -2.86 15.12 -12.99
N ILE A 115 -2.06 15.19 -11.92
CA ILE A 115 -1.23 14.05 -11.48
C ILE A 115 -2.10 12.87 -11.07
N LEU A 116 -3.13 13.10 -10.25
CA LEU A 116 -4.03 12.04 -9.79
C LEU A 116 -4.76 11.35 -10.95
N GLU A 117 -5.26 12.11 -11.93
CA GLU A 117 -5.95 11.57 -13.11
C GLU A 117 -5.00 10.75 -13.98
N ALA A 118 -3.84 11.30 -14.30
CA ALA A 118 -2.89 10.60 -15.16
C ALA A 118 -2.32 9.34 -14.51
N SER A 119 -2.14 9.35 -13.19
CA SER A 119 -1.60 8.22 -12.44
C SER A 119 -2.53 6.99 -12.38
N ILE A 120 -3.78 7.12 -12.82
CA ILE A 120 -4.70 6.00 -13.02
C ILE A 120 -4.13 5.01 -14.05
N ASP A 121 -3.54 5.55 -15.12
CA ASP A 121 -2.96 4.81 -16.24
C ASP A 121 -1.43 4.77 -16.20
N TYR A 122 -0.78 5.71 -15.51
CA TYR A 122 0.68 5.83 -15.37
C TYR A 122 1.10 6.01 -13.89
N PRO A 123 1.05 4.97 -13.04
CA PRO A 123 1.34 5.07 -11.61
C PRO A 123 2.70 5.70 -11.28
N GLU A 124 3.68 5.61 -12.17
CA GLU A 124 4.98 6.29 -12.03
C GLU A 124 4.86 7.81 -11.89
N ARG A 125 3.76 8.41 -12.35
CA ARG A 125 3.53 9.86 -12.22
C ARG A 125 3.25 10.28 -10.79
N TYR A 126 2.91 9.35 -9.89
CA TYR A 126 2.77 9.67 -8.47
C TYR A 126 4.08 10.19 -7.86
N GLU A 127 5.25 9.88 -8.45
CA GLU A 127 6.55 10.37 -8.00
C GLU A 127 6.71 11.90 -8.19
N GLU A 128 5.91 12.52 -9.06
CA GLU A 128 5.91 13.98 -9.28
C GLU A 128 5.24 14.75 -8.13
N MET A 129 4.44 14.09 -7.29
CA MET A 129 3.54 14.77 -6.33
C MET A 129 4.29 15.59 -5.27
N SER A 130 5.44 15.12 -4.81
CA SER A 130 6.26 15.81 -3.80
C SER A 130 6.68 17.22 -4.26
N GLU A 131 7.07 17.33 -5.53
CA GLU A 131 7.39 18.62 -6.16
C GLU A 131 6.13 19.48 -6.32
N ILE A 132 5.01 18.86 -6.72
CA ILE A 132 3.72 19.56 -6.84
C ILE A 132 3.27 20.15 -5.50
N PHE A 133 3.42 19.44 -4.37
CA PHE A 133 3.09 20.00 -3.05
C PHE A 133 3.91 21.26 -2.74
N SER A 134 5.15 21.33 -3.18
CA SER A 134 6.03 22.47 -2.93
C SER A 134 5.52 23.76 -3.58
N LEU A 135 4.71 23.68 -4.65
CA LEU A 135 4.05 24.83 -5.28
C LEU A 135 3.07 25.54 -4.34
N TYR A 136 2.61 24.87 -3.28
CA TYR A 136 1.62 25.39 -2.34
C TYR A 136 2.23 25.93 -1.04
N ALA A 137 3.53 26.23 -1.04
CA ALA A 137 4.29 26.77 0.09
C ALA A 137 4.17 28.30 0.27
N THR A 138 3.25 28.96 -0.44
CA THR A 138 3.05 30.42 -0.35
C THR A 138 1.92 30.81 0.61
N TYR A 139 2.10 31.95 1.29
CA TYR A 139 1.14 32.63 2.13
C TYR A 139 1.12 34.12 1.78
N GLN A 140 -0.05 34.69 1.45
CA GLN A 140 -0.20 36.09 1.04
C GLN A 140 0.79 36.52 -0.07
N GLY A 141 0.99 35.64 -1.06
CA GLY A 141 1.87 35.90 -2.21
C GLY A 141 3.38 35.78 -1.94
N HIS A 142 3.79 35.45 -0.72
CA HIS A 142 5.19 35.25 -0.35
C HIS A 142 5.43 33.80 0.06
N GLU A 143 6.63 33.29 -0.20
CA GLU A 143 7.03 31.97 0.29
C GLU A 143 7.09 31.94 1.82
N SER A 144 6.57 30.89 2.43
CA SER A 144 6.60 30.65 3.86
C SER A 144 7.45 29.43 4.17
N ALA A 145 8.54 29.61 4.90
CA ALA A 145 9.42 28.52 5.31
C ALA A 145 8.65 27.43 6.10
N ALA A 146 7.68 27.83 6.93
CA ALA A 146 6.85 26.88 7.67
C ALA A 146 5.93 26.07 6.75
N LEU A 147 5.36 26.70 5.71
CA LEU A 147 4.57 25.96 4.72
C LEU A 147 5.45 25.07 3.84
N LEU A 148 6.65 25.52 3.48
CA LEU A 148 7.60 24.70 2.73
C LEU A 148 7.98 23.43 3.49
N ASP A 149 8.30 23.55 4.78
CA ASP A 149 8.57 22.40 5.66
C ASP A 149 7.36 21.45 5.74
N ARG A 150 6.15 22.00 5.92
CA ARG A 150 4.91 21.22 5.92
C ARG A 150 4.70 20.46 4.60
N ARG A 151 4.82 21.14 3.45
CA ARG A 151 4.67 20.54 2.12
C ARG A 151 5.72 19.46 1.88
N SER A 152 6.96 19.68 2.33
CA SER A 152 8.03 18.68 2.28
C SER A 152 7.71 17.45 3.13
N ILE A 153 7.19 17.60 4.35
CA ILE A 153 6.80 16.47 5.20
C ILE A 153 5.59 15.71 4.62
N GLU A 154 4.61 16.41 4.04
CA GLU A 154 3.47 15.78 3.35
C GLU A 154 3.93 15.02 2.10
N GLY A 155 4.85 15.59 1.31
CA GLY A 155 5.49 14.93 0.17
C GLY A 155 6.31 13.70 0.59
N ASN A 156 7.13 13.83 1.62
CA ASN A 156 7.86 12.69 2.17
C ASN A 156 6.91 11.56 2.63
N GLU A 157 5.78 11.87 3.27
CA GLU A 157 4.80 10.84 3.65
C GLU A 157 4.14 10.19 2.41
N TRP A 158 3.88 10.98 1.36
CA TRP A 158 3.40 10.48 0.08
C TRP A 158 4.40 9.52 -0.60
N ASP A 159 5.69 9.87 -0.59
CA ASP A 159 6.78 9.14 -1.24
C ASP A 159 7.12 7.82 -0.50
N ARG A 160 6.58 7.60 0.70
CA ARG A 160 6.70 6.30 1.38
C ARG A 160 5.89 5.18 0.72
N GLU A 161 5.00 5.52 -0.20
CA GLU A 161 4.31 4.57 -1.08
C GLU A 161 4.82 4.66 -2.53
N SER A 162 5.99 5.26 -2.74
CA SER A 162 6.66 5.27 -4.04
C SER A 162 7.03 3.88 -4.49
N VAL A 163 6.89 3.63 -5.79
CA VAL A 163 7.29 2.36 -6.39
C VAL A 163 8.59 2.61 -7.15
N LYS A 164 9.71 2.11 -6.63
CA LYS A 164 10.92 1.99 -7.45
C LYS A 164 10.62 1.04 -8.61
N SER A 165 11.16 1.34 -9.79
CA SER A 165 10.94 0.50 -10.97
C SER A 165 11.32 -0.96 -10.70
N ILE A 166 10.42 -1.86 -11.07
CA ILE A 166 10.59 -3.31 -10.97
C ILE A 166 10.91 -3.81 -12.37
N TYR A 167 11.90 -4.70 -12.48
CA TYR A 167 12.29 -5.30 -13.76
C TYR A 167 11.93 -6.77 -13.75
N LEU A 168 11.08 -7.19 -14.69
CA LEU A 168 10.70 -8.58 -14.87
C LEU A 168 11.31 -9.09 -16.17
N LYS A 169 11.95 -10.26 -16.11
CA LYS A 169 12.46 -10.96 -17.28
C LYS A 169 11.55 -12.13 -17.62
N ALA A 170 11.18 -12.28 -18.88
CA ALA A 170 10.40 -13.41 -19.33
C ALA A 170 11.27 -14.68 -19.40
N LYS A 171 10.79 -15.76 -18.78
CA LYS A 171 11.48 -17.07 -18.77
C LYS A 171 11.20 -17.90 -20.02
N ARG A 172 10.23 -17.47 -20.82
CA ARG A 172 9.78 -18.09 -22.07
C ARG A 172 8.88 -17.10 -22.81
N ASP A 173 8.62 -17.37 -24.07
CA ASP A 173 7.60 -16.65 -24.83
C ASP A 173 6.26 -16.62 -24.07
N THR A 174 5.73 -15.42 -23.85
CA THR A 174 4.48 -15.21 -23.14
C THR A 174 3.75 -13.96 -23.65
N TYR A 175 2.63 -13.61 -23.02
CA TYR A 175 1.80 -12.47 -23.40
C TYR A 175 1.37 -11.63 -22.20
N LEU A 176 1.47 -10.32 -22.37
CA LEU A 176 0.72 -9.34 -21.57
C LEU A 176 -0.66 -9.16 -22.20
N LYS A 177 -1.71 -9.12 -21.38
CA LYS A 177 -3.10 -9.23 -21.87
C LYS A 177 -4.00 -8.16 -21.27
N LYS A 178 -4.99 -7.67 -22.00
CA LYS A 178 -6.00 -6.74 -21.44
C LYS A 178 -7.05 -7.42 -20.55
N ALA A 179 -7.09 -8.76 -20.54
CA ALA A 179 -7.92 -9.58 -19.67
C ALA A 179 -7.17 -10.86 -19.26
N THR A 180 -7.61 -11.55 -18.20
CA THR A 180 -7.00 -12.80 -17.71
C THR A 180 -7.30 -14.03 -18.59
N LEU A 181 -8.03 -13.85 -19.69
CA LEU A 181 -8.33 -14.91 -20.66
C LEU A 181 -7.06 -15.46 -21.32
N ASP A 182 -7.16 -16.68 -21.87
CA ASP A 182 -6.10 -17.21 -22.73
C ASP A 182 -5.89 -16.31 -23.96
N TYR A 183 -4.62 -16.12 -24.35
CA TYR A 183 -4.22 -15.20 -25.43
C TYR A 183 -4.80 -15.61 -26.79
N ILE A 184 -5.17 -16.87 -26.98
CA ILE A 184 -5.82 -17.34 -28.22
C ILE A 184 -7.21 -16.72 -28.42
N TRP A 185 -7.88 -16.35 -27.33
CA TRP A 185 -9.21 -15.72 -27.36
C TRP A 185 -9.15 -14.19 -27.48
N LEU A 186 -7.96 -13.60 -27.41
CA LEU A 186 -7.77 -12.16 -27.46
C LEU A 186 -7.36 -11.70 -28.86
N ALA A 187 -7.99 -10.62 -29.31
CA ALA A 187 -7.57 -9.90 -30.51
C ALA A 187 -6.18 -9.26 -30.30
N ASP A 188 -5.46 -9.01 -31.39
CA ASP A 188 -4.07 -8.50 -31.32
C ASP A 188 -3.92 -7.19 -30.52
N PRO A 189 -4.83 -6.19 -30.57
CA PRO A 189 -4.72 -5.01 -29.73
C PRO A 189 -4.86 -5.28 -28.22
N ALA A 190 -5.44 -6.43 -27.85
CA ALA A 190 -5.67 -6.83 -26.47
C ALA A 190 -4.55 -7.72 -25.91
N LYS A 191 -3.49 -7.99 -26.69
CA LYS A 191 -2.34 -8.78 -26.25
C LYS A 191 -1.03 -8.20 -26.78
N LYS A 192 0.03 -8.33 -26.00
CA LYS A 192 1.39 -7.98 -26.40
C LYS A 192 2.28 -9.18 -26.13
N ARG A 193 2.89 -9.73 -27.18
CA ARG A 193 3.88 -10.80 -27.05
C ARG A 193 5.10 -10.25 -26.34
N ILE A 194 5.65 -11.03 -25.42
CA ILE A 194 6.92 -10.83 -24.77
C ILE A 194 7.77 -12.05 -25.10
N GLU A 195 8.93 -11.83 -25.70
CA GLU A 195 9.83 -12.92 -26.10
C GLU A 195 10.59 -13.46 -24.88
N GLU A 196 11.02 -14.72 -24.94
CA GLU A 196 11.96 -15.27 -23.96
C GLU A 196 13.17 -14.33 -23.79
N ASP A 197 13.61 -14.15 -22.54
CA ASP A 197 14.66 -13.23 -22.11
C ASP A 197 14.36 -11.72 -22.26
N GLU A 198 13.21 -11.32 -22.81
CA GLU A 198 12.80 -9.91 -22.84
C GLU A 198 12.58 -9.38 -21.42
N ILE A 199 13.09 -8.17 -21.16
CA ILE A 199 12.97 -7.49 -19.87
C ILE A 199 11.95 -6.36 -19.98
N ILE A 200 10.94 -6.40 -19.12
CA ILE A 200 9.95 -5.33 -18.99
C ILE A 200 10.17 -4.56 -17.69
N GLN A 201 10.07 -3.23 -17.79
CA GLN A 201 10.08 -2.33 -16.64
C GLN A 201 8.63 -2.00 -16.26
N ILE A 202 8.27 -2.24 -15.00
CA ILE A 202 6.93 -1.96 -14.49
C ILE A 202 6.98 -0.91 -13.37
N SER A 203 5.98 -0.04 -13.34
CA SER A 203 5.78 0.98 -12.31
C SER A 203 4.85 0.51 -11.19
N GLN A 204 4.04 -0.52 -11.44
CA GLN A 204 3.20 -1.12 -10.41
C GLN A 204 2.83 -2.55 -10.77
N SER A 205 2.71 -3.41 -9.76
CA SER A 205 2.06 -4.72 -9.85
C SER A 205 0.89 -4.76 -8.87
N ARG A 206 -0.19 -5.42 -9.25
CA ARG A 206 -1.34 -5.66 -8.39
C ARG A 206 -1.84 -7.09 -8.60
N GLU A 207 -1.88 -7.83 -7.50
CA GLU A 207 -2.44 -9.17 -7.47
C GLU A 207 -3.88 -9.20 -8.01
N ILE A 208 -4.21 -10.26 -8.75
CA ILE A 208 -5.59 -10.62 -9.06
C ILE A 208 -5.98 -11.72 -8.06
N PRO A 209 -6.95 -11.48 -7.17
CA PRO A 209 -7.33 -12.45 -6.16
C PRO A 209 -7.64 -13.80 -6.80
N ARG A 210 -7.04 -14.86 -6.25
CA ARG A 210 -7.30 -16.25 -6.66
C ARG A 210 -6.89 -16.58 -8.09
N ASP A 211 -5.97 -15.81 -8.66
CA ASP A 211 -5.48 -15.99 -10.01
C ASP A 211 -3.94 -15.90 -9.99
N LEU A 212 -3.27 -16.67 -10.85
CA LEU A 212 -1.81 -16.63 -11.00
C LEU A 212 -1.34 -15.44 -11.86
N HIS A 213 -2.28 -14.65 -12.38
CA HIS A 213 -2.00 -13.39 -13.05
C HIS A 213 -1.95 -12.21 -12.08
N ASN A 214 -1.08 -11.24 -12.39
CA ASN A 214 -1.14 -9.91 -11.82
C ASN A 214 -1.50 -8.87 -12.87
N TRP A 215 -2.17 -7.80 -12.45
CA TRP A 215 -2.22 -6.56 -13.21
C TRP A 215 -0.89 -5.83 -13.09
N LEU A 216 -0.22 -5.61 -14.22
CA LEU A 216 1.01 -4.84 -14.32
C LEU A 216 0.73 -3.50 -15.02
N TRP A 217 1.31 -2.43 -14.48
CA TRP A 217 1.45 -1.15 -15.16
C TRP A 217 2.88 -1.06 -15.66
N ILE A 218 3.01 -1.02 -16.99
CA ILE A 218 4.31 -1.03 -17.65
C ILE A 218 4.72 0.42 -17.87
N TYR A 219 5.98 0.74 -17.58
CA TYR A 219 6.47 2.11 -17.65
C TYR A 219 6.22 2.72 -19.04
N GLY A 220 5.55 3.88 -19.08
CA GLY A 220 5.25 4.59 -20.32
C GLY A 220 4.20 3.94 -21.23
N ILE A 221 3.54 2.85 -20.81
CA ILE A 221 2.44 2.22 -21.55
C ILE A 221 1.13 2.43 -20.79
N PRO A 222 0.09 3.02 -21.41
CA PRO A 222 -1.15 3.33 -20.72
C PRO A 222 -1.90 2.10 -20.23
N GLY A 223 -2.32 2.19 -18.98
CA GLY A 223 -3.22 1.28 -18.33
C GLY A 223 -2.56 -0.05 -17.95
N ARG A 224 -3.37 -0.93 -17.37
CA ARG A 224 -2.89 -2.22 -16.84
C ARG A 224 -2.95 -3.36 -17.86
N TRP A 225 -2.12 -4.35 -17.62
CA TRP A 225 -2.03 -5.59 -18.39
C TRP A 225 -1.94 -6.79 -17.45
N ALA A 226 -2.76 -7.81 -17.66
CA ALA A 226 -2.65 -9.09 -16.98
C ALA A 226 -1.40 -9.84 -17.49
N ALA A 227 -0.55 -10.26 -16.55
CA ALA A 227 0.65 -11.04 -16.80
C ALA A 227 0.60 -12.31 -15.95
N TYR A 228 0.83 -13.47 -16.56
CA TYR A 228 0.91 -14.74 -15.84
C TYR A 228 2.24 -14.79 -15.10
N MET A 229 2.24 -14.52 -13.79
CA MET A 229 3.47 -14.32 -13.02
C MET A 229 4.44 -15.50 -13.05
N PRO A 230 3.99 -16.78 -13.12
CA PRO A 230 4.91 -17.90 -13.27
C PRO A 230 5.73 -17.90 -14.57
N ASP A 231 5.46 -17.04 -15.55
CA ASP A 231 6.29 -16.87 -16.76
C ASP A 231 7.41 -15.85 -16.60
N PHE A 232 7.39 -15.08 -15.51
CA PHE A 232 8.38 -14.04 -15.26
C PHE A 232 9.31 -14.41 -14.10
N GLU A 233 10.51 -13.85 -14.12
CA GLU A 233 11.40 -13.77 -12.96
C GLU A 233 11.71 -12.31 -12.65
N LEU A 234 11.80 -11.99 -11.36
CA LEU A 234 12.22 -10.67 -10.91
C LEU A 234 13.73 -10.55 -11.06
N LEU A 235 14.19 -9.45 -11.66
CA LEU A 235 15.61 -9.10 -11.67
C LEU A 235 15.96 -8.30 -10.41
N THR A 236 16.49 -8.98 -9.40
CA THR A 236 17.01 -8.35 -8.18
C THR A 236 18.51 -8.11 -8.30
N SER A 237 19.00 -6.96 -7.82
CA SER A 237 20.42 -6.61 -7.82
C SER A 237 21.08 -6.63 -6.43
N HIS A 238 20.40 -7.16 -5.40
CA HIS A 238 20.84 -7.01 -4.01
C HIS A 238 21.36 -8.30 -3.38
N ILE A 239 22.44 -8.14 -2.63
CA ILE A 239 23.06 -9.16 -1.77
C ILE A 239 22.61 -8.84 -0.33
N PRO A 240 22.16 -9.84 0.46
CA PRO A 240 21.71 -9.61 1.83
C PRO A 240 22.77 -8.91 2.69
N THR A 241 22.42 -7.78 3.29
CA THR A 241 23.22 -7.12 4.32
C THR A 241 22.66 -7.43 5.71
N ASN A 242 23.54 -7.52 6.72
CA ASN A 242 23.18 -7.73 8.13
C ASN A 242 22.54 -6.47 8.79
N SER A 243 21.85 -5.65 8.01
CA SER A 243 21.25 -4.38 8.44
C SER A 243 19.79 -4.56 8.84
N ASP A 244 19.21 -3.53 9.46
CA ASP A 244 17.77 -3.44 9.64
C ASP A 244 17.03 -3.63 8.29
N ILE A 245 15.90 -4.32 8.33
CA ILE A 245 15.04 -4.56 7.15
C ILE A 245 14.49 -3.23 6.63
N ASP A 246 14.76 -2.93 5.37
CA ASP A 246 14.12 -1.81 4.67
C ASP A 246 12.86 -2.29 3.94
N TRP A 247 11.71 -2.16 4.60
CA TRP A 247 10.41 -2.54 4.03
C TRP A 247 9.95 -1.66 2.85
N THR A 248 10.67 -0.57 2.53
CA THR A 248 10.38 0.30 1.38
C THR A 248 11.17 -0.09 0.14
N ASP A 249 12.20 -0.91 0.29
CA ASP A 249 12.92 -1.49 -0.82
C ASP A 249 12.34 -2.87 -1.16
N LEU A 250 11.53 -2.95 -2.21
CA LEU A 250 10.90 -4.21 -2.64
C LEU A 250 11.92 -5.27 -3.06
N ASN A 251 13.16 -4.90 -3.39
CA ASN A 251 14.22 -5.86 -3.70
C ASN A 251 15.00 -6.28 -2.46
N TYR A 252 14.69 -5.71 -1.28
CA TYR A 252 15.39 -6.03 -0.06
C TYR A 252 15.19 -7.52 0.28
N PRO A 253 16.26 -8.31 0.44
CA PRO A 253 16.14 -9.73 0.73
C PRO A 253 15.62 -9.95 2.15
N LEU A 254 14.54 -10.70 2.27
CA LEU A 254 14.00 -11.23 3.50
C LEU A 254 14.51 -12.66 3.67
N GLY A 255 15.76 -12.76 4.14
CA GLY A 255 16.51 -14.01 4.26
C GLY A 255 16.92 -14.58 2.90
N LYS A 256 16.87 -15.91 2.74
CA LYS A 256 17.54 -16.60 1.60
C LYS A 256 16.67 -16.71 0.34
N HIS A 257 15.35 -16.84 0.50
CA HIS A 257 14.47 -17.24 -0.60
C HIS A 257 13.39 -16.23 -0.95
N LEU A 258 13.26 -15.16 -0.18
CA LEU A 258 12.23 -14.15 -0.38
C LEU A 258 12.80 -12.75 -0.35
N THR A 259 12.08 -11.84 -0.98
CA THR A 259 12.26 -10.39 -0.90
C THR A 259 11.08 -9.73 -0.21
N VAL A 260 11.24 -8.48 0.21
CA VAL A 260 10.13 -7.63 0.68
C VAL A 260 9.01 -7.61 -0.36
N GLY A 261 9.36 -7.44 -1.64
CA GLY A 261 8.43 -7.40 -2.76
C GLY A 261 7.56 -8.64 -2.87
N GLU A 262 8.12 -9.84 -2.77
CA GLU A 262 7.33 -11.08 -2.77
C GLU A 262 6.37 -11.15 -1.59
N VAL A 263 6.80 -10.70 -0.40
CA VAL A 263 5.97 -10.77 0.80
C VAL A 263 4.84 -9.75 0.80
N VAL A 264 5.06 -8.55 0.26
CA VAL A 264 4.06 -7.46 0.18
C VAL A 264 3.38 -7.36 -1.20
N GLN A 265 3.62 -8.37 -2.06
CA GLN A 265 3.07 -8.49 -3.41
C GLN A 265 3.40 -7.31 -4.34
N TYR A 266 4.61 -6.76 -4.18
CA TYR A 266 5.16 -5.66 -4.96
C TYR A 266 4.28 -4.40 -4.96
N ASP A 267 3.48 -4.24 -3.92
CA ASP A 267 2.63 -3.07 -3.72
C ASP A 267 3.06 -2.36 -2.42
N PRO A 268 3.69 -1.17 -2.50
CA PRO A 268 4.19 -0.48 -1.32
C PRO A 268 3.07 -0.01 -0.38
N ARG A 269 1.80 -0.02 -0.83
CA ARG A 269 0.65 0.20 0.06
C ARG A 269 0.50 -0.92 1.10
N ASN A 270 1.07 -2.09 0.82
CA ASN A 270 1.16 -3.22 1.74
C ASN A 270 2.40 -3.17 2.64
N THR A 271 3.28 -2.17 2.53
CA THR A 271 4.45 -2.08 3.41
C THR A 271 4.01 -1.92 4.88
N PRO A 272 4.36 -2.85 5.79
CA PRO A 272 4.03 -2.72 7.21
C PRO A 272 4.85 -1.58 7.85
N GLU A 273 4.37 -1.03 8.97
CA GLU A 273 5.21 -0.14 9.77
C GLU A 273 6.38 -0.93 10.37
N LYS A 274 7.56 -0.29 10.43
CA LYS A 274 8.71 -0.84 11.13
C LYS A 274 8.32 -1.22 12.57
N ASP A 275 8.75 -2.41 13.00
CA ASP A 275 8.51 -2.98 14.34
C ASP A 275 7.03 -3.26 14.71
N SER A 276 6.10 -3.09 13.77
CA SER A 276 4.69 -3.44 13.96
C SER A 276 4.49 -4.93 14.22
N ILE A 277 3.31 -5.29 14.75
CA ILE A 277 2.95 -6.70 14.93
C ILE A 277 2.87 -7.43 13.58
N GLU A 278 2.39 -6.76 12.54
CA GLU A 278 2.36 -7.29 11.17
C GLU A 278 3.78 -7.55 10.65
N ALA A 279 4.71 -6.60 10.81
CA ALA A 279 6.11 -6.80 10.41
C ALA A 279 6.77 -7.99 11.14
N LYS A 280 6.53 -8.13 12.45
CA LYS A 280 7.04 -9.26 13.24
C LYS A 280 6.47 -10.60 12.79
N ARG A 281 5.18 -10.65 12.47
CA ARG A 281 4.53 -11.86 11.94
C ARG A 281 5.04 -12.22 10.56
N LEU A 282 5.27 -11.23 9.69
CA LEU A 282 5.85 -11.44 8.36
C LEU A 282 7.26 -12.03 8.44
N ILE A 283 8.12 -11.51 9.32
CA ILE A 283 9.46 -12.08 9.55
C ILE A 283 9.35 -13.55 9.95
N ARG A 284 8.46 -13.87 10.89
CA ARG A 284 8.21 -15.25 11.29
C ARG A 284 7.69 -16.11 10.13
N LEU A 285 6.73 -15.62 9.36
CA LEU A 285 6.17 -16.32 8.21
C LEU A 285 7.24 -16.66 7.16
N VAL A 286 8.15 -15.72 6.91
CA VAL A 286 9.31 -15.91 6.03
C VAL A 286 10.26 -16.98 6.57
N GLU A 287 10.56 -17.00 7.87
CA GLU A 287 11.39 -18.04 8.50
C GLU A 287 10.78 -19.43 8.32
N GLU A 288 9.47 -19.58 8.56
CA GLU A 288 8.75 -20.84 8.39
C GLU A 288 8.72 -21.28 6.91
N PHE A 289 8.53 -20.33 5.99
CA PHE A 289 8.58 -20.61 4.56
C PHE A 289 9.98 -21.05 4.12
N HIS A 290 11.06 -20.47 4.65
CA HIS A 290 12.41 -20.93 4.35
C HIS A 290 12.61 -22.40 4.73
N ALA A 291 12.12 -22.81 5.90
CA ALA A 291 12.22 -24.21 6.31
C ALA A 291 11.43 -25.14 5.38
N VAL A 292 10.23 -24.72 4.93
CA VAL A 292 9.47 -25.41 3.87
C VAL A 292 10.30 -25.51 2.58
N ARG A 293 10.90 -24.41 2.16
CA ARG A 293 11.70 -24.28 0.93
C ARG A 293 12.87 -25.25 0.88
N GLU A 294 13.67 -25.27 1.94
CA GLU A 294 14.86 -26.13 2.06
C GLU A 294 14.46 -27.61 2.11
N ALA A 295 13.34 -27.94 2.77
CA ALA A 295 12.89 -29.31 2.90
C ALA A 295 12.17 -29.86 1.66
N TRP A 296 11.47 -29.00 0.90
CA TRP A 296 10.78 -29.39 -0.34
C TRP A 296 11.78 -29.74 -1.45
N ASN A 297 12.93 -29.08 -1.48
CA ASN A 297 14.00 -29.31 -2.45
C ASN A 297 13.53 -29.24 -3.92
N GLY A 298 12.64 -28.29 -4.20
CA GLY A 298 12.08 -28.02 -5.52
C GLY A 298 11.62 -26.56 -5.65
N PRO A 299 11.25 -26.11 -6.85
CA PRO A 299 10.73 -24.76 -7.04
C PRO A 299 9.35 -24.63 -6.40
N LEU A 300 9.21 -23.66 -5.50
CA LEU A 300 7.95 -23.03 -5.12
C LEU A 300 7.90 -21.62 -5.70
N TRP A 301 6.74 -20.99 -5.71
CA TRP A 301 6.56 -19.59 -6.05
C TRP A 301 5.63 -18.98 -5.02
N VAL A 302 5.87 -17.72 -4.67
CA VAL A 302 4.91 -16.92 -3.87
C VAL A 302 4.00 -16.19 -4.84
N VAL A 303 2.70 -16.42 -4.69
CA VAL A 303 1.67 -15.86 -5.58
C VAL A 303 0.67 -14.97 -4.84
N GLY A 304 0.78 -14.89 -3.51
CA GLY A 304 -0.04 -14.05 -2.64
C GLY A 304 0.60 -13.90 -1.27
N GLY A 305 0.42 -12.75 -0.63
CA GLY A 305 1.18 -12.36 0.56
C GLY A 305 0.41 -11.40 1.47
N PHE A 306 1.12 -10.54 2.20
CA PHE A 306 0.52 -9.58 3.11
C PHE A 306 -0.29 -8.52 2.37
N ARG A 307 -1.47 -8.20 2.91
CA ARG A 307 -2.39 -7.20 2.36
C ARG A 307 -2.80 -6.23 3.46
N SER A 308 -2.33 -4.99 3.43
CA SER A 308 -2.70 -4.02 4.45
C SER A 308 -4.18 -3.63 4.31
N GLU A 309 -4.84 -3.26 5.40
CA GLU A 309 -6.15 -2.62 5.33
C GLU A 309 -5.98 -1.11 5.08
N PRO A 310 -6.72 -0.49 4.13
CA PRO A 310 -7.95 -0.98 3.49
C PRO A 310 -7.77 -1.82 2.23
N PHE A 311 -6.55 -1.94 1.69
CA PHE A 311 -6.28 -2.57 0.40
C PHE A 311 -6.79 -4.03 0.32
N ASN A 312 -6.66 -4.80 1.40
CA ASN A 312 -7.20 -6.15 1.48
C ASN A 312 -8.70 -6.20 1.11
N ARG A 313 -9.52 -5.25 1.59
CA ARG A 313 -10.94 -5.16 1.21
C ARG A 313 -11.16 -4.65 -0.21
N GLU A 314 -10.33 -3.73 -0.70
CA GLU A 314 -10.38 -3.22 -2.09
C GLU A 314 -10.35 -4.38 -3.10
N ILE A 315 -9.51 -5.37 -2.84
CA ILE A 315 -9.36 -6.55 -3.71
C ILE A 315 -10.28 -7.72 -3.31
N GLY A 316 -11.32 -7.48 -2.49
CA GLY A 316 -12.30 -8.50 -2.11
C GLY A 316 -11.84 -9.48 -1.03
N GLY A 317 -10.72 -9.20 -0.36
CA GLY A 317 -10.25 -9.95 0.79
C GLY A 317 -11.18 -9.81 2.01
N GLN A 318 -11.21 -10.88 2.82
CA GLN A 318 -11.97 -10.86 4.07
C GLN A 318 -11.23 -10.04 5.13
N PRO A 319 -11.95 -9.20 5.93
CA PRO A 319 -11.37 -8.55 7.09
C PRO A 319 -10.76 -9.57 8.04
N ASP A 320 -9.67 -9.20 8.72
CA ASP A 320 -8.99 -10.04 9.71
C ASP A 320 -8.49 -11.40 9.17
N SER A 321 -8.35 -11.53 7.85
CA SER A 321 -7.72 -12.68 7.20
C SER A 321 -6.25 -12.81 7.62
N ALA A 322 -5.69 -14.01 7.46
CA ALA A 322 -4.27 -14.26 7.71
C ALA A 322 -3.37 -13.32 6.89
N HIS A 323 -3.72 -13.05 5.63
CA HIS A 323 -3.02 -12.07 4.78
C HIS A 323 -3.05 -10.67 5.38
N SER A 324 -4.18 -10.22 5.95
CA SER A 324 -4.26 -8.88 6.57
C SER A 324 -3.50 -8.73 7.88
N LYS A 325 -3.14 -9.86 8.50
CA LYS A 325 -2.43 -9.93 9.78
C LYS A 325 -0.93 -10.18 9.64
N GLY A 326 -0.45 -10.48 8.43
CA GLY A 326 0.94 -10.88 8.18
C GLY A 326 1.21 -12.36 8.47
N GLU A 327 0.17 -13.19 8.43
CA GLU A 327 0.20 -14.60 8.84
C GLU A 327 -0.03 -15.58 7.68
N GLY A 328 -0.42 -15.09 6.50
CA GLY A 328 -0.76 -15.91 5.32
C GLY A 328 0.18 -15.70 4.13
N LEU A 329 0.61 -16.79 3.50
CA LEU A 329 1.41 -16.80 2.27
C LEU A 329 0.83 -17.81 1.27
N ASP A 330 0.45 -17.35 0.09
CA ASP A 330 -0.02 -18.22 -0.99
C ASP A 330 1.17 -18.70 -1.82
N ILE A 331 1.27 -20.02 -1.98
CA ILE A 331 2.39 -20.66 -2.67
C ILE A 331 1.91 -21.70 -3.69
N CYS A 332 2.67 -21.86 -4.76
CA CYS A 332 2.48 -22.93 -5.74
C CYS A 332 3.80 -23.59 -6.11
N PRO A 333 3.80 -24.89 -6.46
CA PRO A 333 4.98 -25.56 -7.00
C PRO A 333 5.25 -25.11 -8.44
N GLY A 334 6.51 -25.12 -8.87
CA GLY A 334 6.88 -24.65 -10.21
C GLY A 334 6.46 -25.59 -11.34
N GLN A 335 7.05 -26.78 -11.41
CA GLN A 335 6.74 -27.78 -12.43
C GLN A 335 5.96 -28.97 -11.88
N GLU A 336 5.83 -29.07 -10.56
CA GLU A 336 5.11 -30.17 -9.91
C GLU A 336 3.64 -29.82 -9.74
N ASP A 337 2.84 -30.85 -9.44
CA ASP A 337 1.41 -30.70 -9.21
C ASP A 337 1.10 -30.19 -7.79
N ILE A 338 0.11 -29.30 -7.67
CA ILE A 338 -0.29 -28.70 -6.40
C ILE A 338 -0.81 -29.75 -5.39
N HIS A 339 -1.39 -30.87 -5.86
CA HIS A 339 -1.79 -31.96 -4.96
C HIS A 339 -0.58 -32.63 -4.29
N HIS A 340 0.56 -32.74 -5.00
CA HIS A 340 1.78 -33.31 -4.44
C HIS A 340 2.32 -32.43 -3.29
N LEU A 341 2.42 -31.13 -3.53
CA LEU A 341 2.84 -30.16 -2.52
C LEU A 341 1.92 -30.18 -1.29
N PHE A 342 0.60 -30.19 -1.51
CA PHE A 342 -0.38 -30.24 -0.42
C PHE A 342 -0.22 -31.50 0.45
N ASN A 343 -0.12 -32.67 -0.16
CA ASN A 343 0.06 -33.93 0.56
C ASN A 343 1.37 -33.97 1.35
N TRP A 344 2.44 -33.42 0.77
CA TRP A 344 3.73 -33.32 1.43
C TRP A 344 3.69 -32.39 2.66
N LEU A 345 3.04 -31.23 2.54
CA LEU A 345 2.87 -30.24 3.62
C LEU A 345 1.95 -30.73 4.74
N LYS A 346 0.91 -31.51 4.44
CA LYS A 346 -0.09 -31.98 5.43
C LYS A 346 0.53 -32.69 6.65
N SER A 347 1.69 -33.32 6.49
CA SER A 347 2.42 -34.01 7.56
C SER A 347 3.55 -33.17 8.19
N ARG A 348 3.84 -31.99 7.63
CA ARG A 348 5.00 -31.15 7.94
C ARG A 348 4.63 -29.70 8.28
N TRP A 349 3.36 -29.35 8.30
CA TRP A 349 2.86 -28.06 8.73
C TRP A 349 1.95 -28.22 9.95
N ARG A 350 2.26 -27.50 11.03
CA ARG A 350 1.31 -27.24 12.11
C ARG A 350 0.61 -25.95 11.76
N GLY A 351 -0.71 -25.89 11.82
CA GLY A 351 -1.47 -24.69 11.42
C GLY A 351 -2.43 -24.99 10.29
N LYS A 352 -3.10 -23.94 9.80
CA LYS A 352 -4.06 -24.08 8.72
C LYS A 352 -3.31 -24.11 7.38
N ILE A 353 -3.74 -25.02 6.50
CA ILE A 353 -3.43 -24.96 5.08
C ILE A 353 -4.76 -24.75 4.37
N ASP A 354 -4.90 -23.67 3.62
CA ASP A 354 -6.06 -23.43 2.76
C ASP A 354 -5.72 -23.95 1.35
N TYR A 355 -6.41 -24.98 0.90
CA TYR A 355 -6.05 -25.70 -0.32
C TYR A 355 -6.98 -25.30 -1.48
N GLN A 356 -6.41 -24.69 -2.53
CA GLN A 356 -7.15 -24.13 -3.66
C GLN A 356 -6.69 -24.79 -4.99
N PRO A 357 -6.97 -26.09 -5.21
CA PRO A 357 -6.47 -26.83 -6.37
C PRO A 357 -6.91 -26.22 -7.71
N ASP A 358 -8.16 -25.75 -7.79
CA ASP A 358 -8.72 -25.15 -9.01
C ASP A 358 -8.02 -23.84 -9.40
N GLN A 359 -7.34 -23.21 -8.44
CA GLN A 359 -6.58 -21.97 -8.63
C GLN A 359 -5.06 -22.22 -8.69
N GLY A 360 -4.62 -23.47 -8.47
CA GLY A 360 -3.22 -23.87 -8.59
C GLY A 360 -2.32 -23.47 -7.43
N TYR A 361 -2.86 -23.08 -6.27
CA TYR A 361 -2.07 -22.68 -5.10
C TYR A 361 -2.64 -23.19 -3.78
N LEU A 362 -1.88 -23.00 -2.70
CA LEU A 362 -2.34 -23.19 -1.32
C LEU A 362 -1.81 -22.07 -0.42
N THR A 363 -2.53 -21.76 0.66
CA THR A 363 -2.13 -20.78 1.67
C THR A 363 -1.48 -21.48 2.86
N LEU A 364 -0.25 -21.09 3.18
CA LEU A 364 0.37 -21.36 4.47
C LEU A 364 -0.09 -20.31 5.48
N ASP A 365 -0.71 -20.74 6.57
CA ASP A 365 -1.19 -19.87 7.64
C ASP A 365 -0.49 -20.21 8.97
N ILE A 366 0.27 -19.24 9.48
CA ILE A 366 1.06 -19.37 10.72
C ILE A 366 0.29 -18.93 11.98
N SER A 367 -0.99 -18.57 11.86
CA SER A 367 -1.84 -18.22 13.00
C SER A 367 -1.90 -19.36 14.03
N ASN A 368 -2.20 -19.02 15.29
CA ASN A 368 -2.25 -19.98 16.39
C ASN A 368 -0.96 -20.81 16.56
N ASN A 369 0.21 -20.18 16.40
CA ASN A 369 1.53 -20.81 16.42
C ASN A 369 1.71 -21.91 15.36
N GLY A 370 1.06 -21.76 14.20
CA GLY A 370 1.34 -22.59 13.04
C GLY A 370 2.74 -22.36 12.50
N GLY A 371 3.38 -23.39 11.96
CA GLY A 371 4.75 -23.38 11.44
C GLY A 371 5.18 -24.73 10.91
N PHE A 372 6.34 -24.76 10.29
CA PHE A 372 6.95 -25.96 9.73
C PHE A 372 7.47 -26.87 10.85
N VAL A 373 7.12 -28.14 10.75
CA VAL A 373 7.68 -29.22 11.54
C VAL A 373 8.48 -30.06 10.57
N GLY A 374 9.80 -29.89 10.60
CA GLY A 374 10.72 -30.71 9.81
C GLY A 374 10.51 -32.22 10.01
N ILE A 375 11.20 -33.02 9.19
CA ILE A 375 11.04 -34.48 9.12
C ILE A 375 11.07 -35.09 10.53
N ARG A 376 10.00 -35.83 10.87
CA ARG A 376 10.01 -36.79 11.99
C ARG A 376 10.79 -38.04 11.63
#